data_AF-A0A158DKV7-F1
#
_entry.id   AF-A0A158DKV7-F1
#
_cell.length_a   1.000
_cell.length_b   1.000
_cell.length_c   1.000
_cell.angle_alpha   90.00
_cell.angle_beta   90.00
_cell.angle_gamma   90.00
#
_symmetry.space_group_name_H-M   'P 1'
#
loop_
_entity.id
_entity.type
_entity.pdbx_description
1 polymer ?
#
loop_
_entity_poly.entity_id
_entity_poly.type
_entity_poly.pdbx_seq_one_letter_code
_entity_poly.pdbx_strand_id
1 'polypeptide(L)'
;MKPAFSVVFLTTLSGAAQGLLIALVGIETLAKLGVIASPSQMLFVAGAALSVVLGALGLVASFFHLGHPERAWRAIAMWRTSWLSRECLCLPAFLACAASYGFAHWIGAPWSLAIGAVGVIASAALFVCTAMIYACLRFLQEWATPLTMVNFVLLGCASGFTLATACAAWLAPSLAAGLAACACTLTLAGCATRVAALKRNAKLRPKSTVQSATGIKGPNVVQKSRGFTAGAFNLREFFHGRSPQAIERIKWTFLAGAFGVPFVLMLIGIGAQSFALFCLAALTQYLGLVAERWFFFAEARHPQNIYYARAS
;
A
#
# COMPACT_ATOMS: atom_id res chain seq x y z
N MET A 1 4.50 -16.19 -3.77
CA MET A 1 4.08 -16.15 -5.19
C MET A 1 4.96 -15.17 -5.99
N LYS A 2 4.98 -15.18 -7.33
CA LYS A 2 5.75 -14.20 -8.12
C LYS A 2 5.12 -12.80 -8.00
N PRO A 3 5.81 -11.79 -7.45
CA PRO A 3 5.21 -10.47 -7.30
C PRO A 3 5.12 -9.73 -8.63
N ALA A 4 3.95 -9.18 -8.94
CA ALA A 4 3.75 -8.30 -10.09
C ALA A 4 4.08 -6.85 -9.71
N PHE A 5 5.11 -6.27 -10.36
CA PHE A 5 5.55 -4.90 -10.05
C PHE A 5 4.46 -3.84 -10.32
N SER A 6 3.61 -4.05 -11.32
CA SER A 6 2.42 -3.22 -11.57
C SER A 6 1.54 -3.06 -10.33
N VAL A 7 1.26 -4.15 -9.61
CA VAL A 7 0.42 -4.16 -8.41
C VAL A 7 1.18 -3.60 -7.21
N VAL A 8 2.49 -3.84 -7.12
CA VAL A 8 3.35 -3.22 -6.10
C VAL A 8 3.34 -1.70 -6.24
N PHE A 9 3.51 -1.17 -7.45
CA PHE A 9 3.47 0.26 -7.71
C PHE A 9 2.08 0.85 -7.51
N LEU A 10 1.02 0.19 -8.02
CA LEU A 10 -0.37 0.59 -7.77
C LEU A 10 -0.61 0.80 -6.27
N THR A 11 -0.36 -0.22 -5.46
CA THR A 11 -0.71 -0.20 -4.04
C THR A 11 0.14 0.76 -3.21
N THR A 12 1.43 0.92 -3.53
CA THR A 12 2.31 1.86 -2.82
C THR A 12 2.04 3.31 -3.19
N LEU A 13 1.86 3.61 -4.49
CA LEU A 13 1.61 4.97 -4.96
C LEU A 13 0.22 5.47 -4.56
N SER A 14 -0.82 4.65 -4.75
CA SER A 14 -2.19 5.01 -4.33
C SER A 14 -2.27 5.16 -2.82
N GLY A 15 -1.61 4.30 -2.03
CA GLY A 15 -1.56 4.43 -0.58
C GLY A 15 -0.93 5.73 -0.10
N ALA A 16 0.19 6.13 -0.70
CA ALA A 16 0.86 7.40 -0.41
C ALA A 16 -0.01 8.61 -0.82
N ALA A 17 -0.68 8.53 -1.97
CA ALA A 17 -1.62 9.56 -2.44
C ALA A 17 -2.79 9.75 -1.45
N GLN A 18 -3.41 8.66 -1.01
CA GLN A 18 -4.51 8.67 -0.04
C GLN A 18 -4.07 9.29 1.29
N GLY A 19 -2.92 8.84 1.82
CA GLY A 19 -2.37 9.38 3.05
C GLY A 19 -2.04 10.88 2.96
N LEU A 20 -1.53 11.34 1.82
CA LEU A 20 -1.23 12.75 1.58
C LEU A 20 -2.50 13.60 1.58
N LEU A 21 -3.57 13.16 0.89
CA LEU A 21 -4.85 13.88 0.92
C LEU A 21 -5.42 13.93 2.35
N ILE A 22 -5.37 12.82 3.09
CA ILE A 22 -5.80 12.78 4.50
C ILE A 22 -5.04 13.79 5.35
N ALA A 23 -3.71 13.90 5.18
CA ALA A 23 -2.91 14.89 5.89
C ALA A 23 -3.32 16.33 5.56
N LEU A 24 -3.52 16.65 4.28
CA LEU A 24 -3.92 17.98 3.83
C LEU A 24 -5.29 18.38 4.39
N VAL A 25 -6.28 17.50 4.30
CA VAL A 25 -7.62 17.75 4.84
C VAL A 25 -7.59 17.88 6.36
N GLY A 26 -6.72 17.12 7.05
CA GLY A 26 -6.47 17.27 8.48
C GLY A 26 -5.92 18.67 8.84
N ILE A 27 -4.95 19.17 8.06
CA ILE A 27 -4.39 20.51 8.23
C ILE A 27 -5.48 21.57 8.03
N GLU A 28 -6.27 21.49 6.96
CA GLU A 28 -7.35 22.46 6.70
C GLU A 28 -8.39 22.45 7.82
N THR A 29 -8.76 21.25 8.29
CA THR A 29 -9.71 21.09 9.40
C THR A 29 -9.19 21.79 10.65
N LEU A 30 -7.92 21.57 11.03
CA LEU A 30 -7.32 22.21 12.20
C LEU A 30 -7.23 23.74 12.05
N ALA A 31 -6.95 24.24 10.85
CA ALA A 31 -6.93 25.68 10.56
C ALA A 31 -8.33 26.29 10.67
N LYS A 32 -9.37 25.62 10.15
CA LYS A 32 -10.78 26.06 10.24
C LYS A 32 -11.31 26.05 11.67
N LEU A 33 -10.82 25.13 12.50
CA LEU A 33 -11.11 25.08 13.94
C LEU A 33 -10.29 26.09 14.77
N GLY A 34 -9.36 26.83 14.16
CA GLY A 34 -8.52 27.81 14.86
C GLY A 34 -7.42 27.19 15.73
N VAL A 35 -7.14 25.89 15.60
CA VAL A 35 -6.08 25.19 16.36
C VAL A 35 -4.70 25.56 15.85
N ILE A 36 -4.58 25.82 14.54
CA ILE A 36 -3.35 26.25 13.88
C ILE A 36 -3.63 27.49 13.03
N ALA A 37 -2.57 28.27 12.75
CA ALA A 37 -2.66 29.36 11.77
C ALA A 37 -2.98 28.79 10.38
N SER A 38 -3.77 29.54 9.60
CA SER A 38 -4.10 29.15 8.23
C SER A 38 -2.84 29.14 7.35
N PRO A 39 -2.43 27.97 6.81
CA PRO A 39 -1.25 27.90 5.97
C PRO A 39 -1.52 28.48 4.58
N SER A 40 -0.45 28.63 3.80
CA SER A 40 -0.55 29.07 2.40
C SER A 40 -1.48 28.14 1.59
N GLN A 41 -2.35 28.73 0.77
CA GLN A 41 -3.20 27.98 -0.17
C GLN A 41 -2.37 27.09 -1.11
N MET A 42 -1.14 27.50 -1.41
CA MET A 42 -0.23 26.76 -2.28
C MET A 42 0.13 25.37 -1.70
N LEU A 43 0.13 25.20 -0.37
CA LEU A 43 0.34 23.89 0.26
C LEU A 43 -0.74 22.89 -0.18
N PHE A 44 -2.00 23.32 -0.16
CA PHE A 44 -3.13 22.47 -0.53
C PHE A 44 -3.15 22.20 -2.04
N VAL A 45 -2.90 23.23 -2.87
CA VAL A 45 -2.85 23.08 -4.34
C VAL A 45 -1.73 22.11 -4.75
N ALA A 46 -0.49 22.36 -4.30
CA ALA A 46 0.66 21.53 -4.64
C ALA A 46 0.55 20.11 -4.06
N GLY A 47 0.10 19.98 -2.81
CA GLY A 47 -0.10 18.69 -2.16
C GLY A 47 -1.19 17.86 -2.83
N ALA A 48 -2.31 18.47 -3.20
CA ALA A 48 -3.39 17.81 -3.92
C ALA A 48 -2.95 17.38 -5.33
N ALA A 49 -2.23 18.25 -6.05
CA ALA A 49 -1.66 17.91 -7.35
C ALA A 49 -0.69 16.72 -7.25
N LEU A 50 0.19 16.70 -6.24
CA LEU A 50 1.08 15.58 -5.99
C LEU A 50 0.31 14.29 -5.67
N SER A 51 -0.75 14.38 -4.84
CA SER A 51 -1.63 13.24 -4.55
C SER A 51 -2.28 12.67 -5.82
N VAL A 52 -2.79 13.54 -6.70
CA VAL A 52 -3.35 13.13 -8.00
C VAL A 52 -2.30 12.48 -8.88
N VAL A 53 -1.10 13.06 -9.00
CA VAL A 53 0.00 12.49 -9.80
C VAL A 53 0.37 11.10 -9.30
N LEU A 54 0.58 10.93 -7.99
CA LEU A 54 0.92 9.64 -7.40
C LEU A 54 -0.19 8.61 -7.64
N GLY A 55 -1.45 8.95 -7.35
CA GLY A 55 -2.57 8.04 -7.55
C GLY A 55 -2.80 7.71 -9.03
N ALA A 56 -2.59 8.65 -9.94
CA ALA A 56 -2.68 8.43 -11.39
C ALA A 56 -1.55 7.54 -11.90
N LEU A 57 -0.32 7.71 -11.41
CA LEU A 57 0.79 6.79 -11.71
C LEU A 57 0.49 5.37 -11.20
N GLY A 58 -0.12 5.24 -10.02
CA GLY A 58 -0.62 3.96 -9.51
C GLY A 58 -1.70 3.36 -10.42
N LEU A 59 -2.68 4.16 -10.84
CA LEU A 59 -3.73 3.73 -11.78
C LEU A 59 -3.15 3.27 -13.11
N VAL A 60 -2.21 4.03 -13.69
CA VAL A 60 -1.51 3.65 -14.94
C VAL A 60 -0.72 2.35 -14.73
N ALA A 61 -0.04 2.20 -13.59
CA ALA A 61 0.67 0.97 -13.26
C ALA A 61 -0.23 -0.26 -13.29
N SER A 62 -1.51 -0.11 -12.91
CA SER A 62 -2.49 -1.20 -12.94
C SER A 62 -2.77 -1.75 -14.35
N PHE A 63 -2.54 -0.99 -15.43
CA PHE A 63 -2.80 -1.49 -16.79
C PHE A 63 -1.76 -2.51 -17.25
N PHE A 64 -0.52 -2.43 -16.75
CA PHE A 64 0.59 -3.26 -17.24
C PHE A 64 0.52 -4.75 -16.87
N HIS A 65 -0.44 -5.17 -16.03
CA HIS A 65 -0.70 -6.60 -15.77
C HIS A 65 -1.94 -7.14 -16.47
N LEU A 66 -2.68 -6.30 -17.20
CA LEU A 66 -3.85 -6.74 -17.94
C LEU A 66 -3.41 -7.44 -19.22
N GLY A 67 -3.95 -8.62 -19.50
CA GLY A 67 -3.75 -9.29 -20.79
C GLY A 67 -4.46 -8.57 -21.95
N HIS A 68 -5.58 -7.91 -21.66
CA HIS A 68 -6.43 -7.18 -22.62
C HIS A 68 -6.80 -5.79 -22.07
N PRO A 69 -5.87 -4.82 -22.09
CA PRO A 69 -6.09 -3.49 -21.52
C PRO A 69 -7.26 -2.73 -22.18
N GLU A 70 -7.57 -3.01 -23.45
CA GLU A 70 -8.71 -2.43 -24.17
C GLU A 70 -10.07 -2.81 -23.56
N ARG A 71 -10.12 -3.89 -22.76
CA ARG A 71 -11.32 -4.37 -22.08
C ARG A 71 -11.36 -3.98 -20.60
N ALA A 72 -10.42 -3.15 -20.12
CA ALA A 72 -10.31 -2.76 -18.72
C ALA A 72 -11.61 -2.13 -18.17
N TRP A 73 -12.36 -1.41 -19.00
CA TRP A 73 -13.64 -0.81 -18.62
C TRP A 73 -14.66 -1.85 -18.12
N ARG A 74 -14.57 -3.12 -18.55
CA ARG A 74 -15.46 -4.19 -18.08
C ARG A 74 -15.20 -4.58 -16.62
N ALA A 75 -14.06 -4.21 -16.04
CA ALA A 75 -13.72 -4.53 -14.66
C ALA A 75 -14.69 -3.92 -13.64
N ILE A 76 -15.45 -2.87 -13.99
CA ILE A 76 -16.44 -2.24 -13.11
C ILE A 76 -17.79 -2.97 -13.06
N ALA A 77 -18.03 -3.95 -13.93
CA ALA A 77 -19.35 -4.57 -14.10
C ALA A 77 -19.84 -5.32 -12.85
N MET A 78 -18.93 -5.86 -12.03
CA MET A 78 -19.25 -6.75 -10.90
C MET A 78 -19.07 -6.08 -9.54
N TRP A 79 -19.26 -4.76 -9.44
CA TRP A 79 -18.96 -3.97 -8.23
C TRP A 79 -19.73 -4.42 -6.97
N ARG A 80 -20.89 -5.07 -7.13
CA ARG A 80 -21.67 -5.60 -6.00
C ARG A 80 -21.01 -6.79 -5.32
N THR A 81 -20.22 -7.58 -6.03
CA THR A 81 -19.66 -8.85 -5.51
C THR A 81 -18.13 -8.91 -5.53
N SER A 82 -17.46 -8.06 -6.32
CA SER A 82 -16.01 -8.06 -6.49
C SER A 82 -15.35 -6.85 -5.84
N TRP A 83 -14.40 -7.09 -4.91
CA TRP A 83 -13.59 -6.05 -4.29
C TRP A 83 -12.68 -5.33 -5.29
N LEU A 84 -12.14 -6.07 -6.28
CA LEU A 84 -11.37 -5.48 -7.38
C LEU A 84 -12.22 -4.49 -8.19
N SER A 85 -13.46 -4.86 -8.48
CA SER A 85 -14.39 -4.00 -9.20
C SER A 85 -14.73 -2.72 -8.43
N ARG A 86 -14.84 -2.81 -7.09
CA ARG A 86 -15.00 -1.64 -6.21
C ARG A 86 -13.75 -0.76 -6.19
N GLU A 87 -12.56 -1.33 -6.18
CA GLU A 87 -11.30 -0.56 -6.30
C GLU A 87 -11.25 0.24 -7.61
N CYS A 88 -11.67 -0.37 -8.73
CA CYS A 88 -11.77 0.31 -10.03
C CYS A 88 -12.74 1.50 -10.04
N LEU A 89 -13.67 1.60 -9.09
CA LEU A 89 -14.56 2.75 -8.90
C LEU A 89 -14.00 3.74 -7.87
N CYS A 90 -13.52 3.23 -6.72
CA CYS A 90 -13.03 4.06 -5.63
C CYS A 90 -11.75 4.83 -5.98
N LEU A 91 -10.84 4.25 -6.78
CA LEU A 91 -9.60 4.93 -7.17
C LEU A 91 -9.85 6.15 -8.06
N PRO A 92 -10.62 6.07 -9.16
CA PRO A 92 -11.00 7.26 -9.92
C PRO A 92 -11.82 8.27 -9.09
N ALA A 93 -12.72 7.82 -8.22
CA ALA A 93 -13.49 8.71 -7.35
C ALA A 93 -12.58 9.48 -6.38
N PHE A 94 -11.60 8.81 -5.77
CA PHE A 94 -10.57 9.44 -4.95
C PHE A 94 -9.76 10.48 -5.75
N LEU A 95 -9.30 10.13 -6.96
CA LEU A 95 -8.56 11.04 -7.82
C LEU A 95 -9.37 12.28 -8.20
N ALA A 96 -10.65 12.10 -8.54
CA ALA A 96 -11.56 13.20 -8.83
C ALA A 96 -11.74 14.12 -7.61
N CYS A 97 -11.91 13.56 -6.41
CA CYS A 97 -11.99 14.34 -5.18
C CYS A 97 -10.68 15.09 -4.89
N ALA A 98 -9.52 14.46 -5.02
CA ALA A 98 -8.22 15.09 -4.79
C ALA A 98 -7.97 16.25 -5.79
N ALA A 99 -8.29 16.05 -7.07
CA ALA A 99 -8.18 17.09 -8.09
C ALA A 99 -9.13 18.25 -7.80
N SER A 100 -10.38 17.95 -7.45
CA SER A 100 -11.41 18.95 -7.14
C SER A 100 -11.05 19.72 -5.86
N TYR A 101 -10.44 19.06 -4.88
CA TYR A 101 -9.93 19.65 -3.66
C TYR A 101 -8.81 20.66 -3.95
N GLY A 102 -7.81 20.27 -4.75
CA GLY A 102 -6.76 21.19 -5.19
C GLY A 102 -7.30 22.39 -5.99
N PHE A 103 -8.24 22.15 -6.89
CA PHE A 103 -8.91 23.20 -7.65
C PHE A 103 -9.70 24.16 -6.75
N ALA A 104 -10.39 23.64 -5.73
CA ALA A 104 -11.08 24.44 -4.71
C ALA A 104 -10.15 25.47 -4.07
N HIS A 105 -8.96 25.01 -3.65
CA HIS A 105 -7.96 25.85 -3.02
C HIS A 105 -7.36 26.86 -4.00
N TRP A 106 -7.15 26.48 -5.27
CA TRP A 106 -6.68 27.40 -6.30
C TRP A 106 -7.61 28.61 -6.42
N ILE A 107 -8.92 28.38 -6.53
CA ILE A 107 -9.90 29.45 -6.74
C ILE A 107 -10.37 30.10 -5.43
N GLY A 108 -9.83 29.70 -4.27
CA GLY A 108 -10.24 30.22 -2.97
C GLY A 108 -11.67 29.83 -2.56
N ALA A 109 -12.18 28.69 -3.03
CA ALA A 109 -13.55 28.28 -2.77
C ALA A 109 -13.81 27.94 -1.29
N PRO A 110 -14.97 28.37 -0.73
CA PRO A 110 -15.31 28.12 0.67
C PRO A 110 -15.68 26.66 0.97
N TRP A 111 -15.97 25.86 -0.07
CA TRP A 111 -16.37 24.46 0.03
C TRP A 111 -15.21 23.44 -0.11
N SER A 112 -13.96 23.91 -0.13
CA SER A 112 -12.73 23.09 -0.18
C SER A 112 -12.76 21.95 0.84
N LEU A 113 -12.98 22.27 2.12
CA LEU A 113 -13.07 21.26 3.18
C LEU A 113 -14.15 20.19 2.95
N ALA A 114 -15.31 20.57 2.39
CA ALA A 114 -16.38 19.61 2.13
C ALA A 114 -15.96 18.57 1.07
N ILE A 115 -15.32 19.03 -0.01
CA ILE A 115 -14.74 18.13 -1.03
C ILE A 115 -13.61 17.29 -0.41
N GLY A 116 -12.76 17.90 0.41
CA GLY A 116 -11.70 17.21 1.14
C GLY A 116 -12.25 16.06 2.00
N ALA A 117 -13.31 16.32 2.76
CA ALA A 117 -13.97 15.32 3.61
C ALA A 117 -14.54 14.15 2.78
N VAL A 118 -15.18 14.42 1.64
CA VAL A 118 -15.61 13.38 0.70
C VAL A 118 -14.41 12.61 0.14
N GLY A 119 -13.31 13.30 -0.16
CA GLY A 119 -12.05 12.67 -0.59
C GLY A 119 -11.42 11.76 0.47
N VAL A 120 -11.52 12.11 1.76
CA VAL A 120 -11.10 11.24 2.87
C VAL A 120 -11.99 10.00 2.96
N ILE A 121 -13.30 10.14 2.79
CA ILE A 121 -14.23 8.99 2.75
C ILE A 121 -13.91 8.09 1.55
N ALA A 122 -13.67 8.67 0.37
CA ALA A 122 -13.24 7.92 -0.81
C ALA A 122 -11.89 7.22 -0.58
N SER A 123 -10.94 7.86 0.11
CA SER A 123 -9.67 7.27 0.52
C SER A 123 -9.86 6.08 1.46
N ALA A 124 -10.75 6.20 2.45
CA ALA A 124 -11.07 5.11 3.37
C ALA A 124 -11.71 3.93 2.63
N ALA A 125 -12.68 4.19 1.75
CA ALA A 125 -13.31 3.17 0.92
C ALA A 125 -12.28 2.47 0.01
N LEU A 126 -11.36 3.22 -0.59
CA LEU A 126 -10.29 2.68 -1.42
C LEU A 126 -9.33 1.78 -0.61
N PHE A 127 -8.89 2.20 0.58
CA PHE A 127 -8.08 1.34 1.46
C PHE A 127 -8.77 0.03 1.78
N VAL A 128 -10.07 0.06 2.10
CA VAL A 128 -10.88 -1.14 2.35
C VAL A 128 -10.92 -2.01 1.10
N CYS A 129 -11.20 -1.44 -0.07
CA CYS A 129 -11.28 -2.20 -1.32
C CYS A 129 -9.94 -2.89 -1.63
N THR A 130 -8.83 -2.14 -1.62
CA THR A 130 -7.49 -2.65 -1.89
C THR A 130 -7.11 -3.75 -0.91
N ALA A 131 -7.33 -3.55 0.40
CA ALA A 131 -7.01 -4.56 1.41
C ALA A 131 -7.85 -5.83 1.25
N MET A 132 -9.14 -5.67 0.93
CA MET A 132 -10.08 -6.79 0.85
C MET A 132 -9.85 -7.69 -0.37
N ILE A 133 -9.24 -7.18 -1.45
CA ILE A 133 -8.76 -8.01 -2.57
C ILE A 133 -7.88 -9.15 -2.04
N TYR A 134 -7.05 -8.89 -1.02
CA TYR A 134 -6.14 -9.87 -0.43
C TYR A 134 -6.76 -10.59 0.78
N ALA A 135 -7.35 -9.84 1.71
CA ALA A 135 -7.83 -10.39 2.97
C ALA A 135 -9.01 -11.39 2.80
N CYS A 136 -9.79 -11.27 1.71
CA CYS A 136 -10.87 -12.21 1.44
C CYS A 136 -10.40 -13.59 0.94
N LEU A 137 -9.14 -13.72 0.51
CA LEU A 137 -8.57 -14.97 -0.01
C LEU A 137 -8.15 -15.89 1.14
N ARG A 138 -9.14 -16.54 1.79
CA ARG A 138 -8.94 -17.36 3.00
C ARG A 138 -7.91 -18.50 2.85
N PHE A 139 -7.63 -18.94 1.63
CA PHE A 139 -6.63 -19.97 1.37
C PHE A 139 -5.18 -19.45 1.45
N LEU A 140 -4.98 -18.13 1.27
CA LEU A 140 -3.70 -17.45 1.52
C LEU A 140 -3.69 -16.92 2.95
N GLN A 141 -3.22 -17.77 3.85
CA GLN A 141 -3.26 -17.51 5.29
C GLN A 141 -2.44 -16.27 5.68
N GLU A 142 -1.36 -15.97 4.96
CA GLU A 142 -0.51 -14.80 5.17
C GLU A 142 -1.28 -13.49 4.95
N TRP A 143 -2.27 -13.49 4.06
CA TRP A 143 -3.07 -12.31 3.72
C TRP A 143 -4.42 -12.28 4.45
N ALA A 144 -5.00 -13.44 4.76
CA ALA A 144 -6.30 -13.57 5.41
C ALA A 144 -6.24 -13.26 6.92
N THR A 145 -6.04 -11.99 7.25
CA THR A 145 -5.97 -11.46 8.62
C THR A 145 -6.37 -9.98 8.64
N PRO A 146 -6.99 -9.48 9.73
CA PRO A 146 -7.26 -8.04 9.89
C PRO A 146 -6.00 -7.17 9.78
N LEU A 147 -4.83 -7.72 10.13
CA LEU A 147 -3.55 -7.01 10.01
C LEU A 147 -3.24 -6.59 8.57
N THR A 148 -3.79 -7.26 7.55
CA THR A 148 -3.63 -6.84 6.15
C THR A 148 -4.25 -5.46 5.95
N MET A 149 -5.52 -5.28 6.33
CA MET A 149 -6.21 -3.99 6.22
C MET A 149 -5.53 -2.91 7.06
N VAL A 150 -5.20 -3.23 8.31
CA VAL A 150 -4.50 -2.27 9.20
C VAL A 150 -3.17 -1.83 8.59
N ASN A 151 -2.38 -2.76 8.02
CA ASN A 151 -1.12 -2.41 7.37
C ASN A 151 -1.33 -1.55 6.11
N PHE A 152 -2.34 -1.83 5.27
CA PHE A 152 -2.62 -0.98 4.10
C PHE A 152 -2.92 0.48 4.51
N VAL A 153 -3.77 0.68 5.53
CA VAL A 153 -4.12 2.01 6.03
C VAL A 153 -2.91 2.68 6.67
N LEU A 154 -2.23 2.02 7.63
CA LEU A 154 -1.13 2.65 8.36
C LEU A 154 0.07 2.97 7.46
N LEU A 155 0.45 2.09 6.54
CA LEU A 155 1.59 2.33 5.65
C LEU A 155 1.26 3.39 4.59
N GLY A 156 0.03 3.42 4.09
CA GLY A 156 -0.45 4.49 3.20
C GLY A 156 -0.46 5.84 3.90
N CYS A 157 -1.02 5.92 5.11
CA CYS A 157 -0.99 7.13 5.91
C CYS A 157 0.43 7.55 6.30
N ALA A 158 1.30 6.62 6.73
CA ALA A 158 2.68 6.93 7.09
C ALA A 158 3.44 7.58 5.92
N SER A 159 3.39 6.96 4.74
CA SER A 159 4.04 7.52 3.53
C SER A 159 3.42 8.84 3.08
N GLY A 160 2.10 8.97 3.16
CA GLY A 160 1.41 10.22 2.82
C GLY A 160 1.72 11.38 3.77
N PHE A 161 1.77 11.13 5.08
CA PHE A 161 2.16 12.15 6.08
C PHE A 161 3.65 12.51 5.98
N THR A 162 4.50 11.56 5.61
CA THR A 162 5.89 11.83 5.30
C THR A 162 6.04 12.76 4.10
N LEU A 163 5.28 12.54 3.03
CA LEU A 163 5.22 13.46 1.88
C LEU A 163 4.64 14.82 2.27
N ALA A 164 3.58 14.85 3.08
CA ALA A 164 2.99 16.09 3.57
C ALA A 164 3.98 16.92 4.39
N THR A 165 4.81 16.25 5.18
CA THR A 165 5.90 16.89 5.95
C THR A 165 6.91 17.55 5.02
N ALA A 166 7.33 16.87 3.95
CA ALA A 166 8.24 17.44 2.96
C ALA A 166 7.62 18.65 2.24
N CYS A 167 6.36 18.57 1.84
CA CYS A 167 5.64 19.70 1.25
C CYS A 167 5.52 20.89 2.21
N ALA A 168 5.18 20.62 3.47
CA ALA A 168 5.05 21.65 4.50
C ALA A 168 6.38 22.30 4.84
N ALA A 169 7.48 21.57 4.88
CA ALA A 169 8.81 22.14 5.13
C ALA A 169 9.22 23.21 4.11
N TRP A 170 8.67 23.17 2.89
CA TRP A 170 8.87 24.22 1.88
C TRP A 170 7.78 25.32 1.93
N LEU A 171 6.51 24.93 2.01
CA LEU A 171 5.37 25.85 1.79
C LEU A 171 4.73 26.40 3.07
N ALA A 172 4.93 25.72 4.20
CA ALA A 172 4.41 26.10 5.52
C ALA A 172 5.31 25.53 6.65
N PRO A 173 6.55 26.03 6.81
CA PRO A 173 7.57 25.40 7.67
C PRO A 173 7.13 25.20 9.13
N SER A 174 6.27 26.08 9.65
CA SER A 174 5.70 25.98 11.00
C SER A 174 4.89 24.69 11.25
N LEU A 175 4.38 24.06 10.20
CA LEU A 175 3.62 22.80 10.29
C LEU A 175 4.51 21.55 10.18
N ALA A 176 5.74 21.69 9.70
CA ALA A 176 6.61 20.56 9.36
C ALA A 176 6.88 19.67 10.58
N ALA A 177 7.19 20.25 11.74
CA ALA A 177 7.47 19.48 12.95
C ALA A 177 6.26 18.66 13.44
N GLY A 178 5.05 19.25 13.40
CA GLY A 178 3.83 18.57 13.79
C GLY A 178 3.47 17.41 12.83
N LEU A 179 3.60 17.64 11.53
CA LEU A 179 3.39 16.59 10.53
C LEU A 179 4.43 15.48 10.61
N ALA A 180 5.70 15.82 10.88
CA ALA A 180 6.77 14.85 11.08
C ALA A 180 6.48 13.97 12.31
N ALA A 181 5.97 14.55 13.41
CA ALA A 181 5.57 13.77 14.58
C ALA A 181 4.40 12.79 14.28
N CYS A 182 3.41 13.24 13.51
CA CYS A 182 2.33 12.37 13.02
C CYS A 182 2.87 11.26 12.10
N ALA A 183 3.75 11.59 11.16
CA ALA A 183 4.40 10.63 10.25
C ALA A 183 5.21 9.58 11.02
N CYS A 184 5.99 10.00 12.03
CA CYS A 184 6.72 9.12 12.93
C CYS A 184 5.79 8.18 13.70
N THR A 185 4.70 8.70 14.25
CA THR A 185 3.71 7.90 14.99
C THR A 185 3.07 6.84 14.09
N LEU A 186 2.64 7.22 12.89
CA LEU A 186 2.08 6.30 11.89
C LEU A 186 3.12 5.28 11.42
N THR A 187 4.38 5.68 11.25
CA THR A 187 5.48 4.80 10.85
C THR A 187 5.77 3.76 11.93
N LEU A 188 5.80 4.16 13.21
CA LEU A 188 5.96 3.24 14.34
C LEU A 188 4.77 2.28 14.47
N ALA A 189 3.54 2.78 14.36
CA ALA A 189 2.34 1.96 14.38
C ALA A 189 2.35 0.94 13.23
N GLY A 190 2.66 1.39 12.01
CA GLY A 190 2.79 0.54 10.82
C GLY A 190 3.91 -0.51 10.97
N CYS A 191 5.04 -0.14 11.57
CA CYS A 191 6.12 -1.07 11.89
C CYS A 191 5.66 -2.15 12.87
N ALA A 192 4.98 -1.74 13.96
CA ALA A 192 4.48 -2.66 14.97
C ALA A 192 3.48 -3.67 14.38
N THR A 193 2.52 -3.21 13.58
CA THR A 193 1.52 -4.08 12.93
C THR A 193 2.15 -4.95 11.85
N ARG A 194 3.16 -4.46 11.14
CA ARG A 194 3.87 -5.27 10.15
C ARG A 194 4.72 -6.36 10.80
N VAL A 195 5.45 -6.04 11.87
CA VAL A 195 6.19 -7.02 12.68
C VAL A 195 5.24 -8.04 13.31
N ALA A 196 4.07 -7.63 13.78
CA ALA A 196 3.04 -8.55 14.27
C ALA A 196 2.58 -9.52 13.17
N ALA A 197 2.36 -9.02 11.95
CA ALA A 197 2.01 -9.86 10.80
C ALA A 197 3.14 -10.85 10.45
N LEU A 198 4.40 -10.42 10.45
CA LEU A 198 5.55 -11.31 10.23
C LEU A 198 5.66 -12.41 11.30
N LYS A 199 5.52 -12.04 12.59
CA LYS A 199 5.56 -12.98 13.72
C LYS A 199 4.41 -13.99 13.63
N ARG A 200 3.21 -13.55 13.24
CA ARG A 200 2.08 -14.43 12.96
C ARG A 200 2.41 -15.38 11.80
N ASN A 201 2.87 -14.84 10.68
CA ASN A 201 3.13 -15.60 9.46
C ASN A 201 4.19 -16.69 9.67
N ALA A 202 5.23 -16.42 10.47
CA ALA A 202 6.25 -17.40 10.84
C ALA A 202 5.70 -18.62 11.60
N LYS A 203 4.56 -18.49 12.27
CA LYS A 203 3.91 -19.57 13.04
C LYS A 203 2.82 -20.31 12.24
N LEU A 204 2.51 -19.87 11.02
CA LEU A 204 1.46 -20.49 10.21
C LEU A 204 1.85 -21.90 9.79
N ARG A 205 0.86 -22.80 9.87
CA ARG A 205 0.95 -24.15 9.32
C ARG A 205 0.05 -24.25 8.08
N PRO A 206 0.48 -24.86 6.98
CA PRO A 206 -0.38 -25.04 5.81
C PRO A 206 -1.64 -25.82 6.16
N LYS A 207 -2.82 -25.29 5.80
CA LYS A 207 -4.11 -25.97 5.99
C LYS A 207 -4.33 -27.10 4.98
N SER A 208 -3.84 -26.92 3.76
CA SER A 208 -3.94 -27.92 2.70
C SER A 208 -2.74 -28.87 2.73
N THR A 209 -3.03 -30.16 2.63
CA THR A 209 -2.06 -31.25 2.40
C THR A 209 -2.26 -31.86 1.00
N VAL A 210 -1.32 -32.68 0.55
CA VAL A 210 -1.48 -33.43 -0.72
C VAL A 210 -2.75 -34.29 -0.67
N GLN A 211 -3.02 -34.94 0.47
CA GLN A 211 -4.24 -35.71 0.71
C GLN A 211 -5.51 -34.86 0.55
N SER A 212 -5.58 -33.69 1.21
CA SER A 212 -6.75 -32.82 1.10
C SER A 212 -6.94 -32.24 -0.31
N ALA A 213 -5.84 -32.09 -1.07
CA ALA A 213 -5.87 -31.57 -2.44
C ALA A 213 -6.31 -32.64 -3.45
N THR A 214 -6.00 -33.92 -3.21
CA THR A 214 -6.34 -35.04 -4.10
C THR A 214 -7.56 -35.85 -3.64
N GLY A 215 -8.03 -35.67 -2.40
CA GLY A 215 -9.08 -36.47 -1.78
C GLY A 215 -8.65 -37.87 -1.33
N ILE A 216 -7.36 -38.22 -1.46
CA ILE A 216 -6.85 -39.55 -1.13
C ILE A 216 -6.67 -39.67 0.40
N LYS A 217 -7.38 -40.63 1.02
CA LYS A 217 -7.37 -40.86 2.47
C LYS A 217 -6.16 -41.67 2.99
N GLY A 218 -5.34 -42.20 2.10
CA GLY A 218 -4.15 -42.98 2.46
C GLY A 218 -3.14 -42.17 3.28
N PRO A 219 -2.41 -42.80 4.22
CA PRO A 219 -1.48 -42.10 5.09
C PRO A 219 -0.28 -41.52 4.31
N ASN A 220 0.18 -42.22 3.27
CA ASN A 220 1.42 -41.92 2.56
C ASN A 220 1.15 -41.48 1.11
N VAL A 221 0.54 -40.30 0.93
CA VAL A 221 0.34 -39.73 -0.41
C VAL A 221 1.53 -38.85 -0.77
N VAL A 222 2.33 -39.32 -1.72
CA VAL A 222 3.51 -38.63 -2.24
C VAL A 222 3.30 -38.34 -3.72
N GLN A 223 3.56 -37.09 -4.12
CA GLN A 223 3.53 -36.72 -5.52
C GLN A 223 4.84 -37.11 -6.19
N LYS A 224 4.84 -38.21 -6.96
CA LYS A 224 6.03 -38.71 -7.68
C LYS A 224 6.31 -37.98 -9.00
N SER A 225 5.28 -37.47 -9.64
CA SER A 225 5.38 -36.77 -10.92
C SER A 225 4.37 -35.63 -10.97
N ARG A 226 4.67 -34.61 -11.77
CA ARG A 226 3.76 -33.51 -12.06
C ARG A 226 2.68 -33.90 -13.08
N GLY A 227 2.88 -35.02 -13.79
CA GLY A 227 1.95 -35.51 -14.82
C GLY A 227 2.09 -34.84 -16.19
N PHE A 228 3.15 -34.05 -16.40
CA PHE A 228 3.47 -33.39 -17.66
C PHE A 228 4.98 -33.26 -17.84
N THR A 229 5.45 -33.28 -19.09
CA THR A 229 6.88 -33.18 -19.47
C THR A 229 7.30 -31.75 -19.81
N ALA A 230 6.36 -30.89 -20.23
CA ALA A 230 6.61 -29.48 -20.52
C ALA A 230 6.49 -28.59 -19.27
N GLY A 231 6.95 -27.34 -19.35
CA GLY A 231 6.71 -26.37 -18.28
C GLY A 231 5.22 -26.07 -18.09
N ALA A 232 4.81 -25.70 -16.86
CA ALA A 232 3.43 -25.33 -16.56
C ALA A 232 3.35 -23.92 -15.98
N PHE A 233 2.23 -23.23 -16.24
CA PHE A 233 1.93 -21.90 -15.70
C PHE A 233 2.10 -21.85 -14.18
N ASN A 234 1.58 -22.86 -13.47
CA ASN A 234 1.62 -22.93 -12.00
C ASN A 234 3.04 -22.90 -11.41
N LEU A 235 4.03 -23.43 -12.14
CA LEU A 235 5.42 -23.47 -11.71
C LEU A 235 6.12 -22.10 -11.87
N ARG A 236 5.59 -21.23 -12.75
CA ARG A 236 6.12 -19.90 -13.00
C ARG A 236 5.44 -18.84 -12.14
N GLU A 237 4.13 -18.95 -11.96
CA GLU A 237 3.34 -17.88 -11.33
C GLU A 237 3.35 -17.98 -9.79
N PHE A 238 3.21 -19.19 -9.24
CA PHE A 238 3.13 -19.36 -7.79
C PHE A 238 4.50 -19.44 -7.11
N PHE A 239 5.59 -19.46 -7.86
CA PHE A 239 6.96 -19.52 -7.36
C PHE A 239 7.75 -18.26 -7.74
N HIS A 240 8.37 -17.60 -6.77
CA HIS A 240 9.16 -16.37 -7.02
C HIS A 240 10.62 -16.65 -7.39
N GLY A 241 11.09 -17.91 -7.29
CA GLY A 241 12.44 -18.32 -7.72
C GLY A 241 13.60 -17.70 -6.94
N ARG A 242 13.37 -17.16 -5.74
CA ARG A 242 14.43 -16.55 -4.89
C ARG A 242 14.83 -17.49 -3.77
N SER A 243 16.11 -17.47 -3.40
CA SER A 243 16.62 -18.26 -2.28
C SER A 243 16.05 -17.78 -0.94
N PRO A 244 16.01 -18.63 0.09
CA PRO A 244 15.62 -18.23 1.44
C PRO A 244 16.44 -17.04 1.97
N GLN A 245 17.74 -17.01 1.67
CA GLN A 245 18.63 -15.90 2.08
C GLN A 245 18.24 -14.58 1.39
N ALA A 246 17.85 -14.63 0.11
CA ALA A 246 17.39 -13.44 -0.60
C ALA A 246 16.08 -12.88 0.01
N ILE A 247 15.14 -13.76 0.35
CA ILE A 247 13.89 -13.37 1.04
C ILE A 247 14.20 -12.75 2.41
N GLU A 248 15.12 -13.32 3.17
CA GLU A 248 15.53 -12.76 4.46
C GLU A 248 16.21 -11.38 4.32
N ARG A 249 17.07 -11.19 3.31
CA ARG A 249 17.67 -9.88 3.02
C ARG A 249 16.60 -8.85 2.72
N ILE A 250 15.64 -9.16 1.84
CA ILE A 250 14.53 -8.25 1.49
C ILE A 250 13.73 -7.89 2.74
N LYS A 251 13.48 -8.85 3.64
CA LYS A 251 12.79 -8.61 4.92
C LYS A 251 13.48 -7.50 5.72
N TRP A 252 14.78 -7.61 5.93
CA TRP A 252 15.55 -6.62 6.69
C TRP A 252 15.69 -5.30 5.94
N THR A 253 15.87 -5.34 4.62
CA THR A 253 15.91 -4.15 3.76
C THR A 253 14.63 -3.33 3.87
N PHE A 254 13.45 -3.98 3.79
CA PHE A 254 12.20 -3.22 3.90
C PHE A 254 11.96 -2.74 5.33
N LEU A 255 12.34 -3.50 6.37
CA LEU A 255 12.18 -3.04 7.75
C LEU A 255 13.02 -1.79 8.03
N ALA A 256 14.25 -1.77 7.51
CA ALA A 256 15.11 -0.60 7.58
C ALA A 256 14.57 0.56 6.73
N GLY A 257 14.27 0.30 5.46
CA GLY A 257 13.89 1.34 4.50
C GLY A 257 12.50 1.94 4.69
N ALA A 258 11.50 1.15 5.08
CA ALA A 258 10.12 1.63 5.24
C ALA A 258 9.86 2.25 6.63
N PHE A 259 10.68 1.90 7.64
CA PHE A 259 10.45 2.29 9.03
C PHE A 259 11.67 2.92 9.68
N GLY A 260 12.77 2.19 9.83
CA GLY A 260 13.92 2.64 10.64
C GLY A 260 14.59 3.92 10.11
N VAL A 261 15.05 3.88 8.87
CA VAL A 261 15.71 5.01 8.19
C VAL A 261 14.81 6.24 8.10
N PRO A 262 13.57 6.16 7.56
CA PRO A 262 12.72 7.34 7.46
C PRO A 262 12.33 7.92 8.82
N PHE A 263 12.15 7.09 9.86
CA PHE A 263 11.91 7.57 11.22
C PHE A 263 13.08 8.40 11.74
N VAL A 264 14.31 7.91 11.61
CA VAL A 264 15.51 8.65 12.04
C VAL A 264 15.68 9.93 11.22
N LEU A 265 15.51 9.87 9.90
CA LEU A 265 15.60 11.05 9.03
C LEU A 265 14.55 12.11 9.39
N MET A 266 13.34 11.70 9.76
CA MET A 266 12.31 12.62 10.27
C MET A 266 12.73 13.28 11.58
N LEU A 267 13.26 12.53 12.54
CA LEU A 267 13.69 13.10 13.83
C LEU A 267 14.84 14.11 13.67
N ILE A 268 15.85 13.77 12.85
CA ILE A 268 16.95 14.70 12.54
C ILE A 268 16.39 15.89 11.75
N GLY A 269 15.48 15.66 10.80
CA GLY A 269 14.81 16.69 10.02
C GLY A 269 14.04 17.69 10.88
N ILE A 270 13.39 17.25 11.97
CA ILE A 270 12.74 18.12 12.95
C ILE A 270 13.77 19.02 13.64
N GLY A 271 14.87 18.45 14.15
CA GLY A 271 15.91 19.22 14.84
C GLY A 271 16.62 20.22 13.93
N ALA A 272 16.89 19.82 12.68
CA ALA A 272 17.59 20.63 11.69
C ALA A 272 16.68 21.53 10.85
N GLN A 273 15.35 21.39 10.96
CA GLN A 273 14.35 22.06 10.10
C GLN A 273 14.66 21.91 8.61
N SER A 274 15.09 20.71 8.19
CA SER A 274 15.68 20.49 6.86
C SER A 274 14.70 19.87 5.88
N PHE A 275 14.30 20.64 4.87
CA PHE A 275 13.53 20.16 3.73
C PHE A 275 14.17 18.93 3.05
N ALA A 276 15.49 18.96 2.85
CA ALA A 276 16.23 17.87 2.20
C ALA A 276 16.13 16.55 2.97
N LEU A 277 16.20 16.60 4.32
CA LEU A 277 16.06 15.40 5.16
C LEU A 277 14.65 14.83 5.08
N PHE A 278 13.61 15.67 5.02
CA PHE A 278 12.23 15.21 4.85
C PHE A 278 11.98 14.60 3.46
N CYS A 279 12.56 15.17 2.40
CA CYS A 279 12.53 14.56 1.06
C CYS A 279 13.24 13.20 1.04
N LEU A 280 14.40 13.09 1.70
CA LEU A 280 15.12 11.82 1.80
C LEU A 280 14.33 10.79 2.61
N ALA A 281 13.64 11.20 3.69
CA ALA A 281 12.74 10.34 4.45
C ALA A 281 11.60 9.80 3.55
N ALA A 282 10.99 10.67 2.73
CA ALA A 282 9.94 10.26 1.80
C ALA A 282 10.43 9.27 0.74
N LEU A 283 11.58 9.53 0.12
CA LEU A 283 12.16 8.66 -0.88
C LEU A 283 12.53 7.29 -0.30
N THR A 284 13.24 7.28 0.83
CA THR A 284 13.65 6.04 1.50
C THR A 284 12.45 5.22 1.96
N GLN A 285 11.44 5.87 2.57
CA GLN A 285 10.20 5.21 2.97
C GLN A 285 9.49 4.58 1.78
N TYR A 286 9.36 5.31 0.66
CA TYR A 286 8.72 4.78 -0.54
C TYR A 286 9.45 3.55 -1.10
N LEU A 287 10.78 3.62 -1.26
CA LEU A 287 11.58 2.47 -1.72
C LEU A 287 11.47 1.27 -0.76
N GLY A 288 11.46 1.54 0.54
CA GLY A 288 11.20 0.54 1.56
C GLY A 288 9.82 -0.11 1.41
N LEU A 289 8.77 0.68 1.17
CA LEU A 289 7.40 0.19 0.96
C LEU A 289 7.26 -0.62 -0.34
N VAL A 290 7.99 -0.27 -1.40
CA VAL A 290 8.06 -1.10 -2.62
C VAL A 290 8.65 -2.48 -2.30
N ALA A 291 9.76 -2.52 -1.55
CA ALA A 291 10.34 -3.79 -1.10
C ALA A 291 9.41 -4.56 -0.16
N GLU A 292 8.70 -3.86 0.72
CA GLU A 292 7.75 -4.45 1.67
C GLU A 292 6.53 -5.05 0.97
N ARG A 293 5.94 -4.34 0.00
CA ARG A 293 4.83 -4.86 -0.83
C ARG A 293 5.29 -6.01 -1.71
N TRP A 294 6.50 -5.94 -2.28
CA TRP A 294 7.07 -7.08 -3.00
C TRP A 294 7.20 -8.31 -2.08
N PHE A 295 7.70 -8.12 -0.85
CA PHE A 295 7.82 -9.18 0.15
C PHE A 295 6.46 -9.76 0.54
N PHE A 296 5.43 -8.92 0.70
CA PHE A 296 4.05 -9.35 0.99
C PHE A 296 3.51 -10.38 -0.02
N PHE A 297 3.85 -10.22 -1.31
CA PHE A 297 3.49 -11.20 -2.35
C PHE A 297 4.41 -12.43 -2.35
N ALA A 298 5.71 -12.22 -2.12
CA ALA A 298 6.69 -13.28 -2.14
C ALA A 298 6.49 -14.27 -0.98
N GLU A 299 6.16 -13.77 0.22
CA GLU A 299 5.98 -14.57 1.44
C GLU A 299 4.75 -15.49 1.38
N ALA A 300 3.76 -15.16 0.54
CA ALA A 300 2.53 -15.92 0.41
C ALA A 300 2.79 -17.34 -0.13
N ARG A 301 2.35 -18.34 0.64
CA ARG A 301 2.45 -19.77 0.30
C ARG A 301 1.15 -20.24 -0.32
N HIS A 302 1.08 -20.23 -1.64
CA HIS A 302 -0.10 -20.71 -2.35
C HIS A 302 -0.25 -22.25 -2.19
N PRO A 303 -1.47 -22.81 -2.07
CA PRO A 303 -1.65 -24.26 -2.00
C PRO A 303 -1.00 -25.03 -3.17
N GLN A 304 -0.91 -24.39 -4.34
CA GLN A 304 -0.19 -24.93 -5.51
C GLN A 304 1.31 -25.14 -5.23
N ASN A 305 1.94 -24.35 -4.34
CA ASN A 305 3.31 -24.59 -3.92
C ASN A 305 3.43 -25.93 -3.17
N ILE A 306 2.41 -26.34 -2.42
CA ILE A 306 2.44 -27.59 -1.63
C ILE A 306 2.36 -28.82 -2.54
N TYR A 307 1.51 -28.75 -3.56
CA TYR A 307 1.41 -29.77 -4.59
C TYR A 307 2.74 -29.84 -5.36
N TYR A 308 3.11 -28.78 -6.09
CA TYR A 308 4.25 -28.85 -7.00
C TYR A 308 5.65 -28.88 -6.35
N ALA A 309 5.84 -28.40 -5.11
CA ALA A 309 7.15 -28.44 -4.46
C ALA A 309 7.60 -29.85 -4.03
N ARG A 310 6.70 -30.84 -4.01
CA ARG A 310 7.03 -32.23 -3.65
C ARG A 310 7.32 -33.12 -4.86
N ALA A 311 6.98 -32.67 -6.06
CA ALA A 311 7.30 -33.36 -7.30
C ALA A 311 8.66 -32.83 -7.81
N SER A 312 9.73 -33.35 -7.24
CA SER A 312 11.10 -33.23 -7.75
C SER A 312 11.55 -34.59 -8.26
#